data_AF-A0A2X2V5A7-F1
#
_entry.id   AF-A0A2X2V5A7-F1
#
_cell.length_a   1.000
_cell.length_b   1.000
_cell.length_c   1.000
_cell.angle_alpha   90.00
_cell.angle_beta   90.00
_cell.angle_gamma   90.00
#
_symmetry.space_group_name_H-M   'P 1'
#
loop_
_entity.id
_entity.type
_entity.pdbx_description
1 polymer ?
#
loop_
_entity_poly.entity_id
_entity_poly.type
_entity_poly.pdbx_seq_one_letter_code
_entity_poly.pdbx_strand_id
1 'polypeptide(L)' 'MTQITNVFGQVRGSFQYLINSWTTLVELMSIYKRLRSFERELDGQDIQEVTNTFS' A
#
# COMPACT_ATOMS: atom_id res chain seq x y z
N MET A 1 -1.44 10.89 33.50
CA MET A 1 -1.78 9.48 33.20
C MET A 1 -2.89 9.33 32.16
N THR A 2 -4.01 10.06 32.25
CA THR A 2 -5.15 9.96 31.30
C THR A 2 -4.83 10.34 29.84
N GLN A 3 -3.99 11.36 29.61
CA GLN A 3 -3.64 11.80 28.26
C GLN A 3 -2.85 10.74 27.48
N ILE A 4 -1.91 10.05 28.13
CA ILE A 4 -1.11 8.99 27.51
C ILE A 4 -2.02 7.81 27.10
N THR A 5 -2.96 7.40 27.95
CA THR A 5 -3.94 6.36 27.62
C THR A 5 -4.81 6.73 26.41
N ASN A 6 -5.22 7.99 26.29
CA ASN A 6 -6.00 8.48 25.15
C ASN A 6 -5.20 8.44 23.84
N VAL A 7 -3.91 8.82 23.87
CA VAL A 7 -3.02 8.77 22.70
C VAL A 7 -2.80 7.34 22.24
N PHE A 8 -2.60 6.38 23.16
CA PHE A 8 -2.49 4.96 22.79
C PHE A 8 -3.77 4.42 22.15
N GLY A 9 -4.94 4.88 22.60
CA GLY A 9 -6.22 4.55 21.96
C GLY A 9 -6.31 5.05 20.52
N GLN A 10 -5.89 6.29 20.26
CA GLN A 10 -5.88 6.86 18.90
C GLN A 10 -4.91 6.13 17.97
N VAL A 11 -3.68 5.88 18.44
CA VAL A 11 -2.65 5.16 17.67
C VAL A 11 -3.14 3.75 17.31
N ARG A 12 -3.72 3.02 18.28
CA ARG A 12 -4.34 1.72 18.05
C ARG A 12 -5.46 1.80 17.01
N GLY A 13 -6.30 2.84 17.07
CA GLY A 13 -7.36 3.08 16.09
C GLY A 13 -6.84 3.22 14.67
N SER A 14 -5.76 3.99 14.47
CA SER A 14 -5.11 4.14 13.16
C SER A 14 -4.52 2.82 12.64
N PHE A 15 -3.86 2.04 13.49
CA PHE A 15 -3.37 0.71 13.10
C PHE A 15 -4.51 -0.25 12.77
N GLN A 16 -5.61 -0.21 13.52
CA GLN A 16 -6.78 -1.04 13.23
C GLN A 16 -7.38 -0.73 11.86
N TYR A 17 -7.44 0.54 11.46
CA TYR A 17 -7.86 0.93 10.12
C TYR A 17 -6.96 0.32 9.04
N LEU A 18 -5.62 0.44 9.19
CA LEU A 18 -4.67 -0.15 8.24
C LEU A 18 -4.82 -1.67 8.13
N ILE A 19 -4.99 -2.36 9.26
CA ILE A 19 -5.19 -3.82 9.28
C ILE A 19 -6.49 -4.21 8.57
N ASN A 20 -7.59 -3.50 8.87
CA ASN A 20 -8.89 -3.78 8.26
C ASN A 20 -8.90 -3.49 6.75
N SER A 21 -8.12 -2.51 6.30
CA SER A 21 -8.01 -2.13 4.89
C SER A 21 -6.84 -2.81 4.16
N TRP A 22 -6.08 -3.69 4.82
CA TRP A 22 -4.87 -4.30 4.27
C TRP A 22 -5.12 -4.99 2.92
N THR A 23 -6.18 -5.80 2.83
CA THR A 23 -6.55 -6.48 1.59
C THR A 23 -6.82 -5.50 0.45
N THR A 24 -7.57 -4.42 0.73
CA THR A 24 -7.86 -3.38 -0.26
C THR A 24 -6.59 -2.67 -0.73
N LEU A 25 -5.66 -2.36 0.18
CA LEU A 25 -4.39 -1.72 -0.18
C LEU A 25 -3.56 -2.60 -1.12
N VAL A 26 -3.45 -3.90 -0.82
CA VAL A 26 -2.72 -4.86 -1.67
C VAL A 26 -3.41 -5.03 -3.03
N GLU A 27 -4.74 -5.04 -3.07
CA GLU A 27 -5.51 -5.13 -4.31
C GLU A 27 -5.28 -3.89 -5.20
N LEU A 28 -5.35 -2.68 -4.62
CA LEU A 28 -5.08 -1.44 -5.34
C LEU A 28 -3.63 -1.41 -5.86
N MET A 29 -2.66 -1.85 -5.06
CA MET A 29 -1.26 -1.97 -5.48
C MET A 29 -1.11 -2.95 -6.66
N SER A 30 -1.82 -4.08 -6.63
CA SER A 30 -1.84 -5.05 -7.73
C SER A 30 -2.47 -4.49 -9.00
N ILE A 31 -3.58 -3.76 -8.89
CA ILE A 31 -4.22 -3.06 -10.01
C ILE A 31 -3.27 -2.02 -10.61
N TYR A 32 -2.64 -1.19 -9.79
CA TYR A 32 -1.67 -0.19 -10.22
C TYR A 32 -0.52 -0.82 -11.01
N LYS A 33 0.09 -1.91 -10.49
CA LYS A 33 1.18 -2.60 -11.19
C LYS A 33 0.74 -3.15 -12.54
N ARG A 34 -0.46 -3.73 -12.64
CA ARG A 34 -1.00 -4.25 -13.90
C ARG A 34 -1.27 -3.15 -14.92
N LEU A 35 -1.90 -2.04 -14.51
CA LEU A 35 -2.10 -0.88 -15.38
C LEU A 35 -0.76 -0.33 -15.87
N ARG A 36 0.22 -0.19 -14.97
CA ARG A 36 1.54 0.32 -15.31
C ARG A 36 2.28 -0.60 -16.29
N SER A 37 2.17 -1.92 -16.13
CA SER A 37 2.72 -2.87 -17.10
C SER A 37 2.03 -2.76 -18.46
N PHE A 38 0.70 -2.66 -18.47
CA PHE A 38 -0.08 -2.49 -19.69
C PHE A 38 0.28 -1.21 -20.46
N GLU A 39 0.43 -0.07 -19.77
CA GLU A 39 0.89 1.19 -20.38
C GLU A 39 2.27 1.05 -21.03
N ARG A 40 3.20 0.31 -20.37
CA ARG A 40 4.56 0.11 -20.88
C ARG A 40 4.59 -0.78 -22.12
N GLU A 41 3.74 -1.80 -22.18
CA GLU A 41 3.56 -2.64 -23.37
C GLU A 41 3.08 -1.80 -24.57
N LEU A 42 2.20 -0.81 -24.35
CA LEU A 42 1.75 0.10 -25.40
C LEU A 42 2.84 1.08 -25.86
N ASP A 43 3.65 1.59 -24.93
CA ASP A 43 4.73 2.54 -25.23
C ASP A 43 5.99 1.90 -25.84
N GLY A 44 6.00 0.57 -26.03
CA GLY A 44 7.16 -0.16 -26.55
C GLY A 44 8.40 -0.08 -25.64
N GLN A 45 8.20 0.27 -24.37
CA GLN A 45 9.27 0.33 -23.38
C GLN A 45 9.47 -1.05 -22.77
N ASP A 46 10.72 -1.50 -22.75
CA ASP A 46 11.08 -2.80 -22.17
C ASP A 46 10.59 -2.89 -20.72
N ILE A 47 9.98 -4.03 -20.37
CA ILE A 47 9.35 -4.24 -19.05
C ILE A 47 10.46 -4.29 -18.00
N GLN A 48 10.82 -3.15 -17.41
CA GLN A 48 11.66 -3.19 -16.21
C GLN A 48 10.79 -3.64 -15.05
N GLU A 49 11.05 -4.83 -14.52
CA GLU A 49 10.44 -5.27 -13.27
C GLU A 49 10.64 -4.17 -12.21
N VAL A 50 9.53 -3.58 -11.75
CA VAL A 50 9.56 -2.74 -10.56
C VAL A 50 9.79 -3.69 -9.38
N THR A 51 11.05 -4.04 -9.16
CA THR A 51 11.47 -4.73 -7.95
C THR A 51 11.37 -3.71 -6.83
N ASN A 52 10.31 -3.80 -6.03
CA ASN A 52 10.27 -3.11 -4.76
C ASN A 52 11.34 -3.74 -3.87
N THR A 53 12.57 -3.22 -3.96
CA THR A 53 13.63 -3.48 -2.98
C THR A 53 13.23 -2.76 -1.70
N PHE A 54 12.29 -3.34 -0.95
CA PHE A 54 12.19 -3.06 0.47
C PHE A 54 13.33 -3.82 1.15
N SER A 55 14.51 -3.18 1.19
CA SER A 55 15.60 -3.52 2.12
C SER A 55 15.43 -2.74 3.41
#